data_AF-A0A3B9PMD8-F1
#
_entry.id   AF-A0A3B9PMD8-F1
#
_cell.length_a   1.000
_cell.length_b   1.000
_cell.length_c   1.000
_cell.angle_alpha   90.00
_cell.angle_beta   90.00
_cell.angle_gamma   90.00
#
_symmetry.space_group_name_H-M   'P 1'
#
loop_
_entity.id
_entity.type
_entity.pdbx_description
1 polymer ?
#
loop_
_entity_poly.entity_id
_entity_poly.type
_entity_poly.pdbx_seq_one_letter_code
_entity_poly.pdbx_strand_id
1 'polypeptide(L)'
;DYIAFGAMFPSVTKPNAPPAPFALITRARRELGLPVAAIGGITLANAAQVLAAGADLLAVVSDLFGADDPAARAAAYRALF
;
A
#
# COMPACT_ATOMS: atom_id res chain seq x y z
N ASP A 1 1.88 16.35 -5.98
CA ASP A 1 0.63 15.74 -6.49
C ASP A 1 0.02 14.68 -5.58
N TYR A 2 0.79 13.92 -4.79
CA TYR A 2 0.27 12.99 -3.78
C TYR A 2 1.22 12.91 -2.58
N ILE A 3 0.80 12.25 -1.51
CA ILE A 3 1.61 12.00 -0.31
C ILE A 3 1.73 10.49 -0.10
N ALA A 4 2.97 9.99 0.07
CA ALA A 4 3.23 8.59 0.35
C ALA A 4 3.50 8.32 1.82
N PHE A 5 2.91 7.25 2.35
CA PHE A 5 3.19 6.73 3.67
C PHE A 5 3.72 5.29 3.59
N GLY A 6 4.83 5.06 4.29
CA GLY A 6 5.40 3.73 4.49
C GLY A 6 6.10 3.65 5.85
N ALA A 7 6.52 2.49 6.33
CA ALA A 7 6.20 1.15 5.81
C ALA A 7 4.84 0.68 6.35
N MET A 8 3.91 0.19 5.52
CA MET A 8 2.61 -0.29 6.03
C MET A 8 2.72 -1.63 6.75
N PHE A 9 3.58 -2.52 6.25
CA PHE A 9 3.84 -3.83 6.82
C PHE A 9 5.35 -4.14 6.79
N PRO A 10 5.82 -5.13 7.58
CA PRO A 10 7.19 -5.62 7.48
C PRO A 10 7.55 -6.02 6.05
N SER A 11 8.77 -5.72 5.62
CA SER A 11 9.25 -6.07 4.28
C SER A 11 10.73 -6.44 4.29
N VAL A 12 11.13 -7.30 3.36
CA VAL A 12 12.54 -7.70 3.19
C VAL A 12 13.46 -6.55 2.76
N THR A 13 12.90 -5.52 2.11
CA THR A 13 13.66 -4.35 1.65
C THR A 13 14.04 -3.41 2.79
N LYS A 14 13.21 -3.34 3.85
CA LYS A 14 13.43 -2.50 5.04
C LYS A 14 12.93 -3.22 6.30
N PRO A 15 13.64 -4.25 6.79
CA PRO A 15 13.14 -5.12 7.86
C PRO A 15 13.01 -4.43 9.23
N ASN A 16 13.78 -3.37 9.46
CA ASN A 16 13.81 -2.64 10.75
C ASN A 16 12.90 -1.40 10.76
N ALA A 17 12.14 -1.15 9.69
CA ALA A 17 11.24 -0.01 9.64
C ALA A 17 9.99 -0.29 10.49
N PRO A 18 9.66 0.55 11.48
CA PRO A 18 8.42 0.38 12.23
C PRO A 18 7.22 0.59 11.30
N PRO A 19 6.18 -0.27 11.37
CA PRO A 19 4.99 -0.07 10.58
C PRO A 19 4.29 1.24 10.92
N ALA A 20 3.91 2.02 9.91
CA ALA A 20 3.08 3.20 10.10
C ALA A 20 1.63 2.76 10.40
N PRO A 21 0.98 3.36 11.40
CA PRO A 21 -0.38 2.99 11.77
C PRO A 21 -1.37 3.42 10.69
N PHE A 22 -2.41 2.62 10.42
CA PHE A 22 -3.46 2.96 9.45
C PHE A 22 -4.17 4.28 9.78
N ALA A 23 -4.25 4.65 11.07
CA ALA A 23 -4.79 5.95 11.49
C ALA A 23 -4.06 7.14 10.84
N LEU A 24 -2.80 6.98 10.44
CA LEU A 24 -2.04 8.01 9.72
C LEU A 24 -2.61 8.22 8.31
N ILE A 25 -2.95 7.14 7.60
CA ILE A 25 -3.60 7.20 6.28
C ILE A 25 -4.95 7.91 6.41
N THR A 26 -5.77 7.47 7.36
CA THR A 26 -7.10 8.06 7.61
C THR A 26 -7.01 9.54 7.93
N ARG A 27 -6.04 9.93 8.76
CA ARG A 27 -5.79 11.33 9.12
C ARG A 27 -5.34 12.13 7.90
N ALA A 28 -4.38 11.63 7.15
CA ALA A 28 -3.83 12.31 5.97
C ALA A 28 -4.92 12.58 4.92
N ARG A 29 -5.76 11.59 4.63
CA ARG A 29 -6.90 11.72 3.73
C ARG A 29 -7.84 12.85 4.14
N ARG A 30 -8.09 13.00 5.45
CA ARG A 30 -8.98 14.03 5.99
C ARG A 30 -8.35 15.43 6.00
N GLU A 31 -7.06 15.53 6.30
CA GLU A 31 -6.44 16.81 6.65
C GLU A 31 -5.61 17.44 5.52
N LEU A 32 -5.08 16.65 4.59
CA LEU A 32 -4.07 17.13 3.65
C LEU A 32 -4.60 17.46 2.26
N GLY A 33 -5.83 17.02 1.93
CA GLY A 33 -6.48 17.34 0.66
C GLY A 33 -5.76 16.84 -0.60
N LEU A 34 -4.78 15.94 -0.45
CA LEU A 34 -4.02 15.33 -1.54
C LEU A 34 -4.24 13.81 -1.55
N PRO A 35 -4.18 13.15 -2.72
CA PRO A 35 -4.22 11.69 -2.81
C PRO A 35 -3.19 11.03 -1.91
N VAL A 36 -3.59 9.95 -1.25
CA VAL A 36 -2.75 9.22 -0.30
C VAL A 36 -2.27 7.91 -0.90
N ALA A 37 -0.95 7.79 -1.09
CA ALA A 37 -0.31 6.55 -1.50
C ALA A 37 0.19 5.78 -0.27
N ALA A 38 0.03 4.47 -0.29
CA ALA A 38 0.55 3.58 0.74
C ALA A 38 1.59 2.62 0.14
N ILE A 39 2.70 2.42 0.87
CA ILE A 39 3.83 1.59 0.42
C ILE A 39 4.43 0.75 1.56
N GLY A 40 4.97 -0.40 1.20
CA GLY A 40 5.82 -1.23 2.05
C GLY A 40 5.10 -2.45 2.60
N GLY A 41 5.54 -3.64 2.16
CA GLY A 41 5.01 -4.94 2.62
C GLY A 41 3.56 -5.22 2.22
N ILE A 42 3.00 -4.47 1.27
CA ILE A 42 1.64 -4.65 0.78
C ILE A 42 1.60 -5.86 -0.16
N THR A 43 0.64 -6.74 0.08
CA THR A 43 0.31 -7.94 -0.72
C THR A 43 -1.19 -7.97 -0.99
N LEU A 44 -1.67 -8.83 -1.90
CA LEU A 44 -3.12 -9.00 -2.11
C LEU A 44 -3.87 -9.42 -0.84
N ALA A 45 -3.21 -10.10 0.09
CA ALA A 45 -3.82 -10.57 1.33
C ALA A 45 -4.12 -9.42 2.33
N ASN A 46 -3.42 -8.29 2.22
CA ASN A 46 -3.55 -7.17 3.17
C ASN A 46 -3.92 -5.83 2.52
N ALA A 47 -3.89 -5.73 1.18
CA ALA A 47 -4.19 -4.52 0.42
C ALA A 47 -5.57 -3.92 0.75
N ALA A 48 -6.60 -4.77 0.93
CA ALA A 48 -7.95 -4.33 1.27
C ALA A 48 -8.01 -3.52 2.57
N GLN A 49 -7.16 -3.83 3.56
CA GLN A 49 -7.11 -3.11 4.84
C GLN A 49 -6.55 -1.69 4.67
N VAL A 50 -5.57 -1.55 3.77
CA VAL A 50 -4.93 -0.27 3.46
C VAL A 50 -5.88 0.64 2.68
N LEU A 51 -6.63 0.07 1.72
CA LEU A 51 -7.68 0.79 0.99
C LEU A 51 -8.82 1.22 1.94
N ALA A 52 -9.26 0.34 2.83
CA ALA A 52 -10.27 0.67 3.85
C ALA A 52 -9.81 1.80 4.79
N ALA A 53 -8.51 1.93 5.04
CA ALA A 53 -7.96 3.05 5.82
C ALA A 53 -8.00 4.39 5.06
N GLY A 54 -8.25 4.38 3.75
CA GLY A 54 -8.39 5.56 2.90
C GLY A 54 -7.21 5.84 1.97
N ALA A 55 -6.40 4.84 1.63
CA ALA A 55 -5.38 5.00 0.59
C ALA A 55 -6.04 5.07 -0.79
N ASP A 56 -5.64 6.04 -1.60
CA ASP A 56 -6.08 6.20 -3.00
C ASP A 56 -5.14 5.48 -3.97
N LEU A 57 -3.90 5.20 -3.55
CA LEU A 57 -2.89 4.49 -4.35
C LEU A 57 -2.17 3.42 -3.51
N LEU A 58 -1.84 2.30 -4.14
CA LEU A 58 -0.99 1.24 -3.56
C LEU A 58 0.30 1.10 -4.37
N ALA A 59 1.45 1.11 -3.69
CA ALA A 59 2.74 0.83 -4.30
C ALA A 59 3.25 -0.54 -3.84
N VAL A 60 3.41 -1.45 -4.80
CA VAL A 60 3.81 -2.85 -4.60
C VAL A 60 4.99 -3.21 -5.51
N VAL A 61 5.93 -4.01 -5.00
CA VAL A 61 7.13 -4.43 -5.75
C VAL A 61 7.33 -5.93 -5.63
N SER A 62 7.70 -6.44 -4.44
CA SER A 62 8.03 -7.86 -4.26
C SER A 62 6.86 -8.80 -4.53
N ASP A 63 5.63 -8.44 -4.12
CA ASP A 63 4.45 -9.26 -4.40
C ASP A 63 4.08 -9.28 -5.90
N LEU A 64 4.38 -8.19 -6.63
CA LEU A 64 4.12 -8.08 -8.06
C LEU A 64 5.14 -8.85 -8.90
N PHE A 65 6.43 -8.52 -8.72
CA PHE A 65 7.52 -9.09 -9.51
C PHE A 65 7.97 -10.48 -9.04
N GLY A 66 7.58 -10.88 -7.83
CA GLY A 66 7.80 -12.23 -7.31
C GLY A 66 6.70 -13.24 -7.68
N ALA A 67 5.63 -12.79 -8.37
CA ALA A 67 4.58 -13.68 -8.84
C ALA A 67 4.99 -14.38 -10.15
N ASP A 68 4.50 -15.61 -10.37
CA ASP A 68 4.74 -16.36 -11.61
C ASP A 68 4.23 -15.61 -12.85
N ASP A 69 3.13 -14.87 -12.70
CA ASP A 69 2.56 -13.99 -13.72
C ASP A 69 2.33 -12.58 -13.15
N PRO A 70 3.27 -11.63 -13.38
CA PRO A 70 3.12 -10.25 -12.94
C PRO A 70 1.92 -9.52 -13.54
N ALA A 71 1.49 -9.88 -14.76
CA ALA A 71 0.34 -9.24 -15.40
C ALA A 71 -0.97 -9.68 -14.72
N ALA A 72 -1.14 -10.97 -14.47
CA ALA A 72 -2.27 -11.49 -13.69
C ALA A 72 -2.28 -10.91 -12.27
N ARG A 73 -1.09 -10.79 -11.64
CA ARG A 73 -0.96 -10.18 -10.32
C ARG A 73 -1.36 -8.69 -10.32
N ALA A 74 -0.93 -7.91 -11.31
CA ALA A 74 -1.36 -6.51 -11.46
C ALA A 74 -2.87 -6.40 -11.68
N ALA A 75 -3.48 -7.29 -12.47
CA ALA A 75 -4.92 -7.31 -12.69
C ALA A 75 -5.69 -7.59 -11.39
N ALA A 76 -5.18 -8.48 -10.53
CA ALA A 76 -5.77 -8.76 -9.23
C ALA A 76 -5.75 -7.52 -8.29
N TYR A 77 -4.67 -6.73 -8.29
CA TYR A 77 -4.65 -5.46 -7.55
C TYR A 77 -5.65 -4.45 -8.09
N ARG A 78 -5.75 -4.35 -9.42
CA ARG A 78 -6.70 -3.44 -10.06
C ARG A 78 -8.15 -3.74 -9.69
N ALA A 79 -8.50 -5.00 -9.44
CA ALA A 79 -9.83 -5.41 -9.03
C ALA A 79 -10.22 -5.00 -7.59
N LEU A 80 -9.28 -4.43 -6.81
CA LEU A 80 -9.54 -3.94 -5.45
C LEU A 80 -10.04 -2.49 -5.40
N PHE A 81 -9.93 -1.76 -6.50
CA PHE A 81 -10.38 -0.37 -6.65
C PHE A 81 -11.75 -0.32 -7.35
#